data_AF-A0A5N0GZR7-F1
#
_entry.id   AF-A0A5N0GZR7-F1
#
_cell.length_a   1.000
_cell.length_b   1.000
_cell.length_c   1.000
_cell.angle_alpha   90.00
_cell.angle_beta   90.00
_cell.angle_gamma   90.00
#
_symmetry.space_group_name_H-M   'P 1'
#
loop_
_entity.id
_entity.type
_entity.pdbx_description
1 polymer ?
#
loop_
_entity_poly.entity_id
_entity_poly.type
_entity_poly.pdbx_seq_one_letter_code
_entity_poly.pdbx_strand_id
1 'polypeptide(L)' 'TVAAIVLWSSLIAALLPPLLKVLRVDPAVVSGPMIATIVDGTGLIIYFMIARSMLSELHGI' A
#
# COMPACT_ATOMS: atom_id res chain seq x y z
N THR A 1 8.30 2.58 9.77
CA THR A 1 6.95 2.26 9.25
C THR A 1 6.37 3.39 8.43
N VAL A 2 6.25 4.63 8.94
CA VAL A 2 5.63 5.77 8.22
C VAL A 2 6.27 6.03 6.85
N ALA A 3 7.60 6.13 6.76
CA ALA A 3 8.28 6.37 5.48
C ALA A 3 8.01 5.26 4.45
N ALA A 4 7.94 4.00 4.88
CA ALA A 4 7.63 2.87 4.01
C ALA A 4 6.20 2.93 3.48
N ILE A 5 5.24 3.30 4.35
CA ILE A 5 3.82 3.45 3.96
C ILE A 5 3.63 4.65 3.02
N VAL A 6 4.30 5.77 3.26
CA VAL A 6 4.23 6.96 2.40
C VAL A 6 4.80 6.68 1.00
N LEU A 7 5.93 5.99 0.93
CA LEU A 7 6.53 5.59 -0.35
C LEU A 7 5.61 4.62 -1.10
N TRP A 8 5.07 3.61 -0.39
CA TRP A 8 4.13 2.66 -0.96
C TRP A 8 2.84 3.33 -1.49
N SER A 9 2.26 4.23 -0.69
CA SER A 9 1.07 5.00 -1.08
C SER A 9 1.31 5.80 -2.35
N SER A 10 2.47 6.48 -2.44
CA SER A 10 2.83 7.27 -3.62
C SER A 10 2.99 6.40 -4.87
N LEU A 11 3.56 5.21 -4.72
CA LEU A 11 3.71 4.23 -5.81
C LEU A 11 2.34 3.72 -6.29
N ILE A 12 1.47 3.30 -5.37
CA ILE A 12 0.12 2.82 -5.73
C ILE A 12 -0.68 3.92 -6.42
N ALA A 13 -0.66 5.15 -5.89
CA ALA A 13 -1.38 6.28 -6.49
C ALA A 13 -0.90 6.59 -7.92
N ALA A 14 0.40 6.44 -8.20
CA ALA A 14 0.96 6.68 -9.52
C ALA A 14 0.73 5.51 -10.50
N LEU A 15 0.80 4.26 -10.03
CA LEU A 15 0.78 3.07 -10.87
C LEU A 15 -0.64 2.53 -11.14
N LEU A 16 -1.57 2.72 -10.22
CA LEU A 16 -2.93 2.16 -10.33
C LEU A 16 -3.70 2.71 -11.55
N PRO A 17 -3.73 4.03 -11.84
CA PRO A 17 -4.49 4.54 -12.98
C PRO A 17 -3.96 4.06 -14.35
N PRO A 18 -2.64 4.08 -14.63
CA PRO A 18 -2.09 3.50 -15.84
C PRO A 18 -2.35 1.99 -15.96
N LEU A 19 -2.26 1.25 -14.85
CA LEU A 19 -2.50 -0.19 -14.85
C LEU A 19 -3.95 -0.52 -15.24
N LEU A 20 -4.92 0.23 -14.71
CA LEU A 20 -6.33 0.05 -15.04
C LEU A 20 -6.61 0.35 -16.52
N LYS A 21 -5.96 1.37 -17.07
CA LYS A 21 -6.03 1.67 -18.51
C LYS A 21 -5.55 0.48 -19.36
N VAL A 22 -4.47 -0.21 -18.96
CA VAL A 22 -3.98 -1.42 -19.64
C VAL A 22 -4.97 -2.58 -19.52
N LEU A 23 -5.60 -2.71 -18.35
CA LEU A 23 -6.65 -3.72 -18.09
C LEU A 23 -8.00 -3.38 -18.76
N ARG A 24 -8.08 -2.30 -19.54
CA ARG A 24 -9.32 -1.78 -20.16
C ARG A 24 -10.41 -1.42 -19.15
N VAL A 25 -10.03 -1.14 -17.91
CA VAL A 25 -10.90 -0.58 -16.89
C VAL A 25 -10.76 0.94 -16.94
N ASP A 26 -11.89 1.64 -16.87
CA ASP A 26 -11.89 3.10 -16.92
C ASP A 26 -11.11 3.67 -15.72
N PRO A 27 -9.99 4.40 -15.91
CA PRO A 27 -9.30 5.03 -14.80
C PRO A 27 -10.16 6.08 -14.08
N ALA A 28 -11.30 6.50 -14.62
CA ALA A 28 -12.27 7.32 -13.90
C ALA A 28 -13.03 6.55 -12.80
N VAL A 29 -13.10 5.21 -12.84
CA VAL A 29 -13.74 4.42 -11.76
C VAL A 29 -12.88 4.28 -10.50
N VAL A 30 -11.55 4.45 -10.59
CA VAL A 30 -10.71 4.62 -9.40
C VAL A 30 -10.85 6.04 -8.88
N SER A 31 -11.83 6.24 -8.01
CA SER A 31 -11.94 7.49 -7.24
C SER A 31 -10.82 7.58 -6.19
N GLY A 32 -10.52 8.79 -5.72
CA GLY A 32 -9.60 9.00 -4.59
C GLY A 32 -9.90 8.09 -3.37
N PRO A 33 -11.17 7.88 -2.99
CA PRO A 33 -11.56 6.90 -1.97
C PRO A 33 -11.14 5.45 -2.24
N MET A 34 -11.17 4.96 -3.49
CA MET A 34 -10.74 3.59 -3.81
C MET A 34 -9.23 3.41 -3.64
N ILE A 35 -8.44 4.42 -4.02
CA ILE A 35 -6.98 4.39 -3.80
C ILE A 35 -6.71 4.37 -2.28
N ALA A 36 -7.44 5.19 -1.52
CA ALA A 36 -7.28 5.25 -0.07
C ALA A 36 -7.54 3.89 0.61
N THR A 37 -8.60 3.16 0.23
CA THR A 37 -8.89 1.85 0.83
C THR A 37 -7.83 0.79 0.51
N ILE A 38 -7.30 0.78 -0.72
CA ILE A 38 -6.21 -0.13 -1.11
C ILE A 38 -4.95 0.20 -0.29
N VAL A 39 -4.58 1.48 -0.21
CA VAL A 39 -3.42 1.95 0.56
C VAL A 39 -3.59 1.66 2.05
N ASP A 40 -4.79 1.81 2.62
CA ASP A 40 -5.05 1.51 4.03
C ASP A 40 -4.86 0.02 4.32
N GLY A 41 -5.49 -0.85 3.54
CA GLY A 41 -5.37 -2.30 3.72
C GLY A 41 -3.95 -2.81 3.53
N THR A 42 -3.28 -2.36 2.47
CA THR A 42 -1.88 -2.76 2.19
C THR A 42 -0.87 -2.11 3.14
N GLY A 43 -1.14 -0.88 3.60
CA GLY A 43 -0.34 -0.16 4.59
C GLY A 43 -0.34 -0.86 5.95
N LEU A 44 -1.48 -1.41 6.38
CA LEU A 44 -1.56 -2.26 7.57
C LEU A 44 -0.72 -3.53 7.43
N ILE A 45 -0.72 -4.18 6.27
CA ILE A 45 0.14 -5.35 6.02
C ILE A 45 1.62 -4.97 6.19
N ILE A 46 2.06 -3.87 5.57
CA ILE A 46 3.44 -3.37 5.71
C ILE A 46 3.77 -3.05 7.18
N TYR A 47 2.85 -2.40 7.89
CA TYR A 47 3.00 -2.11 9.31
C TYR A 47 3.21 -3.39 10.13
N PHE A 48 2.32 -4.38 9.99
CA PHE A 48 2.41 -5.64 10.73
C PHE A 48 3.61 -6.49 10.31
N MET A 49 4.06 -6.43 9.06
CA MET A 49 5.30 -7.10 8.64
C MET A 49 6.53 -6.51 9.34
N ILE A 50 6.64 -5.19 9.40
CA ILE A 50 7.72 -4.51 10.12
C ILE A 50 7.60 -4.76 11.62
N ALA A 51 6.39 -4.71 12.18
CA ALA A 51 6.16 -5.01 13.59
C ALA A 51 6.57 -6.46 13.91
N ARG A 52 6.24 -7.43 13.05
CA ARG A 52 6.63 -8.83 13.19
C ARG A 52 8.14 -9.00 13.11
N SER A 53 8.84 -8.34 12.17
CA SER A 53 10.29 -8.47 12.07
C SER A 53 10.98 -7.88 13.32
N MET A 54 10.53 -6.72 13.79
CA MET A 54 11.07 -6.10 15.00
C MET A 54 10.75 -6.91 16.27
N LEU A 55 9.53 -7.43 16.40
CA LEU A 55 9.15 -8.27 17.54
C LEU A 55 9.86 -9.63 17.51
N SER A 56 10.15 -10.17 16.33
CA SER A 56 10.98 -11.37 16.17
C SER A 56 12.41 -11.13 16.61
N GLU A 57 12.98 -9.95 16.35
CA GLU A 57 14.29 -9.57 16.91
C GLU A 57 14.24 -9.48 18.44
N LEU A 58 13.12 -9.01 19.01
CA LEU A 58 12.94 -8.92 20.45
C LEU A 58 12.80 -10.28 21.15
N HIS A 59 12.27 -11.30 20.45
CA HIS A 59 12.23 -12.70 20.92
C HIS A 59 13.50 -13.49 20.56
N GLY A 60 14.51 -12.85 19.95
CA GLY A 60 15.82 -13.43 19.63
C GLY A 60 16.84 -13.37 20.77
N ILE A 61 16.36 -13.29 22.02
CA ILE A 61 17.06 -13.57 23.28
C ILE A 61 16.30 -14.66 24.02
#